data_AF-A0A6A7AV62-F1
#
_entry.id   AF-A0A6A7AV62-F1
#
_cell.length_a   1.000
_cell.length_b   1.000
_cell.length_c   1.000
_cell.angle_alpha   90.00
_cell.angle_beta   90.00
_cell.angle_gamma   90.00
#
_symmetry.space_group_name_H-M   'P 1'
#
loop_
_entity.id
_entity.type
_entity.pdbx_description
1 polymer ?
#
loop_
_entity_poly.entity_id
_entity_poly.type
_entity_poly.pdbx_seq_one_letter_code
_entity_poly.pdbx_strand_id
1 'polypeptide(L)'
;MTTLLNTKRIRTSTPAQLTEYYNEVRAQTPDEDITAQLLRAVDIGSISPAAVAPWLGLTKSPVIMKRALQQNHSILIRQFAIKYFRKRLHSSTWRDAWTGVGGTPGMLEIFADLSVIEIRTMCKALSRCAKGNDIKEKREHITELFKGLHPGTYVDAKYQTSDRRPLAKHYGLLLPACSQNLIEVALTEDLKGVWKHAKLRDLLEHCPAQLGQRQISRLADNETKSINQEHIKVLTNRYSTATLSNPRFSPSMNYSLTCLRILVSVESSKMDDTIVVNNIIRPLLSRSVRKRVDWERILEIVDLTLKYFEKNPTAGKMINPT
;
A
#
# COMPACT_ATOMS: atom_id res chain seq x y z
N MET A 1 10.46 28.34 33.47
CA MET A 1 9.56 27.75 34.49
C MET A 1 8.54 26.90 33.74
N THR A 2 8.44 25.60 34.03
CA THR A 2 7.51 24.69 33.33
C THR A 2 6.10 24.85 33.91
N THR A 3 5.12 25.27 33.10
CA THR A 3 3.73 25.37 33.56
C THR A 3 3.13 23.97 33.70
N LEU A 4 2.49 23.69 34.84
CA LEU A 4 1.83 22.41 35.09
C LEU A 4 0.49 22.34 34.33
N LEU A 5 0.21 21.20 33.69
CA LEU A 5 -1.06 20.97 33.01
C LEU A 5 -2.23 20.89 33.99
N ASN A 6 -3.31 21.58 33.66
CA ASN A 6 -4.55 21.56 34.42
C ASN A 6 -5.38 20.32 34.04
N THR A 7 -5.14 19.21 34.73
CA THR A 7 -5.84 17.92 34.49
C THR A 7 -7.35 18.01 34.72
N LYS A 8 -7.83 18.93 35.57
CA LYS A 8 -9.27 19.19 35.74
C LYS A 8 -9.88 19.78 34.47
N ARG A 9 -9.25 20.82 33.89
CA ARG A 9 -9.67 21.42 32.60
C ARG A 9 -9.63 20.38 31.50
N ILE A 10 -8.58 19.55 31.44
CA ILE A 10 -8.45 18.49 30.42
C ILE A 10 -9.63 17.51 30.48
N ARG A 11 -10.03 17.05 31.67
CA ARG A 11 -11.13 16.07 31.83
C ARG A 11 -12.50 16.59 31.41
N THR A 12 -12.74 17.89 31.56
CA THR A 12 -14.04 18.50 31.27
C THR A 12 -14.12 19.14 29.89
N SER A 13 -13.02 19.15 29.13
CA SER A 13 -12.95 19.83 27.83
C SER A 13 -13.37 18.91 26.68
N THR A 14 -14.02 19.50 25.69
CA THR A 14 -14.24 18.87 24.37
C THR A 14 -12.95 18.80 23.56
N PRO A 15 -12.85 17.99 22.48
CA PRO A 15 -11.64 17.94 21.65
C PRO A 15 -11.21 19.29 21.04
N ALA A 16 -12.16 20.17 20.71
CA ALA A 16 -11.87 21.51 20.20
C ALA A 16 -11.25 22.39 21.30
N GLN A 17 -11.86 22.40 22.49
CA GLN A 17 -11.34 23.12 23.66
C GLN A 17 -9.97 22.61 24.12
N LEU A 18 -9.71 21.30 24.01
CA LEU A 18 -8.39 20.74 24.28
C LEU A 18 -7.33 21.25 23.29
N THR A 19 -7.69 21.39 22.02
CA THR A 19 -6.77 21.92 21.00
C THR A 19 -6.41 23.38 21.30
N GLU A 20 -7.39 24.19 21.68
CA GLU A 20 -7.19 25.58 22.10
C GLU A 20 -6.31 25.65 23.36
N TYR A 21 -6.66 24.88 24.39
CA TYR A 21 -5.90 24.81 25.64
C TYR A 21 -4.44 24.40 25.41
N TYR A 22 -4.19 23.38 24.58
CA TYR A 22 -2.84 22.96 24.29
C TYR A 22 -2.05 24.00 23.49
N ASN A 23 -2.69 24.79 22.63
CA ASN A 23 -2.04 25.93 21.98
C ASN A 23 -1.65 27.02 22.99
N GLU A 24 -2.53 27.33 23.95
CA GLU A 24 -2.23 28.29 25.03
C GLU A 24 -1.00 27.84 25.84
N VAL A 25 -0.98 26.58 26.30
CA VAL A 25 0.12 26.06 27.13
C VAL A 25 1.44 26.01 26.36
N ARG A 26 1.37 25.67 25.06
CA ARG A 26 2.53 25.60 24.18
C ARG A 26 3.27 26.94 24.01
N ALA A 27 2.60 28.06 24.24
CA ALA A 27 3.24 29.38 24.23
C ALA A 27 4.24 29.57 25.38
N GLN A 28 4.12 28.78 26.46
CA GLN A 28 4.90 28.95 27.70
C GLN A 28 5.71 27.71 28.07
N THR A 29 5.36 26.54 27.53
CA THR A 29 5.93 25.26 27.93
C THR A 29 6.43 24.48 26.70
N PRO A 30 7.65 23.92 26.74
CA PRO A 30 8.15 23.08 25.67
C PRO A 30 7.23 21.89 25.36
N ASP A 31 7.17 21.55 24.09
CA ASP A 31 6.41 20.43 23.53
C ASP A 31 6.71 19.11 24.28
N GLU A 32 7.98 18.86 24.58
CA GLU A 32 8.47 17.66 25.28
C GLU A 32 7.95 17.56 26.71
N ASP A 33 7.87 18.69 27.42
CA ASP A 33 7.37 18.77 28.80
C ASP A 33 5.86 18.56 28.83
N ILE A 34 5.11 19.19 27.92
CA ILE A 34 3.67 18.96 27.77
C ILE A 34 3.41 17.48 27.52
N THR A 35 4.17 16.87 26.61
CA THR A 35 4.04 15.45 26.29
C THR A 35 4.32 14.57 27.49
N ALA A 36 5.41 14.83 28.23
CA ALA A 36 5.76 14.06 29.42
C ALA A 36 4.67 14.16 30.50
N GLN A 37 4.13 15.36 30.72
CA GLN A 37 3.02 15.57 31.66
C GLN A 37 1.74 14.87 31.23
N LEU A 38 1.37 14.93 29.94
CA LEU A 38 0.19 14.24 29.41
C LEU A 38 0.30 12.72 29.54
N LEU A 39 1.44 12.14 29.13
CA LEU A 39 1.67 10.70 29.23
C LEU A 39 1.65 10.25 30.70
N ARG A 40 2.32 10.98 31.60
CA ARG A 40 2.29 10.69 33.04
C ARG A 40 0.87 10.78 33.61
N ALA A 41 0.09 11.80 33.24
CA ALA A 41 -1.27 11.98 33.71
C ALA A 41 -2.20 10.85 33.24
N VAL A 42 -1.97 10.30 32.04
CA VAL A 42 -2.69 9.10 31.57
C VAL A 42 -2.25 7.86 32.35
N ASP A 43 -0.95 7.68 32.55
CA ASP A 43 -0.37 6.54 33.25
C ASP A 43 -0.92 6.39 34.68
N ILE A 44 -1.02 7.51 35.42
CA ILE A 44 -1.62 7.51 36.77
C ILE A 44 -3.15 7.59 36.77
N GLY A 45 -3.81 7.49 35.62
CA GLY A 45 -5.27 7.53 35.50
C GLY A 45 -5.93 8.89 35.78
N SER A 46 -5.16 9.98 35.81
CA SER A 46 -5.67 11.34 36.07
C SER A 46 -6.44 11.94 34.89
N ILE A 47 -6.16 11.51 33.66
CA ILE A 47 -6.88 11.92 32.46
C ILE A 47 -7.12 10.72 31.52
N SER A 48 -8.14 10.80 30.68
CA SER A 48 -8.38 9.78 29.65
C SER A 48 -7.31 9.81 28.56
N PRO A 49 -6.83 8.65 28.05
CA PRO A 49 -5.92 8.59 26.90
C PRO A 49 -6.44 9.32 25.66
N ALA A 50 -7.76 9.45 25.50
CA ALA A 50 -8.39 10.19 24.41
C ALA A 50 -7.99 11.67 24.38
N ALA A 51 -7.65 12.25 25.53
CA ALA A 51 -7.21 13.64 25.65
C ALA A 51 -5.84 13.91 25.00
N VAL A 52 -5.06 12.85 24.71
CA VAL A 52 -3.75 12.96 24.04
C VAL A 52 -3.90 13.09 22.52
N ALA A 53 -5.02 12.66 21.93
CA ALA A 53 -5.20 12.71 20.48
C ALA A 53 -5.16 14.13 19.90
N PRO A 54 -5.85 15.15 20.47
CA PRO A 54 -5.71 16.54 20.02
C PRO A 54 -4.27 17.06 20.09
N TRP A 55 -3.53 16.70 21.16
CA TRP A 55 -2.12 17.08 21.31
C TRP A 55 -1.24 16.52 20.20
N LEU A 56 -1.38 15.22 19.88
CA LEU A 56 -0.62 14.59 18.79
C LEU A 56 -0.95 15.16 17.41
N GLY A 57 -2.16 15.70 17.24
CA GLY A 57 -2.55 16.42 16.03
C GLY A 57 -1.96 17.82 15.93
N LEU A 58 -1.69 18.45 17.07
CA LEU A 58 -1.16 19.80 17.14
C LEU A 58 0.36 19.85 17.01
N THR A 59 1.06 18.98 17.74
CA THR A 59 2.52 18.95 17.70
C THR A 59 3.01 18.56 16.31
N LYS A 60 4.13 19.17 15.89
CA LYS A 60 4.91 18.80 14.70
C LYS A 60 6.21 18.08 15.04
N SER A 61 6.55 17.97 16.33
CA SER A 61 7.80 17.36 16.79
C SER A 61 7.84 15.87 16.45
N PRO A 62 8.88 15.37 15.75
CA PRO A 62 9.09 13.93 15.57
C PRO A 62 9.44 13.22 16.88
N VAL A 63 10.11 13.90 17.81
CA VAL A 63 10.49 13.33 19.13
C VAL A 63 9.24 12.96 19.94
N ILE A 64 8.22 13.83 19.91
CA ILE A 64 6.92 13.53 20.54
C ILE A 64 6.26 12.32 19.88
N MET A 65 6.31 12.24 18.54
CA MET A 65 5.76 11.09 17.82
C MET A 65 6.44 9.80 18.25
N LYS A 66 7.78 9.80 18.35
CA LYS A 66 8.57 8.66 18.84
C LYS A 66 8.14 8.27 20.26
N ARG A 67 8.07 9.22 21.21
CA ARG A 67 7.64 8.96 22.59
C ARG A 67 6.22 8.38 22.66
N ALA A 68 5.29 8.90 21.86
CA ALA A 68 3.90 8.43 21.83
C ALA A 68 3.76 7.02 21.23
N LEU A 69 4.65 6.63 20.31
CA LEU A 69 4.74 5.28 19.75
C LEU A 69 5.41 4.29 20.72
N GLN A 70 6.42 4.72 21.48
CA GLN A 70 7.23 3.87 22.36
C GLN A 70 6.65 3.67 23.77
N GLN A 71 5.79 4.58 24.25
CA GLN A 71 5.20 4.39 25.58
C GLN A 71 4.43 3.06 25.66
N ASN A 72 4.50 2.41 26.82
CA ASN A 72 3.98 1.06 27.02
C ASN A 72 2.64 0.99 27.79
N HIS A 73 2.19 2.08 28.42
CA HIS A 73 1.02 2.09 29.31
C HIS A 73 -0.34 2.28 28.61
N SER A 74 -0.38 2.73 27.34
CA SER A 74 -1.65 2.94 26.64
C SER A 74 -1.64 2.54 25.17
N ILE A 75 -2.35 1.45 24.85
CA ILE A 75 -2.60 1.02 23.45
C ILE A 75 -3.31 2.12 22.65
N LEU A 76 -4.26 2.82 23.28
CA LEU A 76 -5.07 3.84 22.59
C LEU A 76 -4.20 5.03 22.14
N ILE A 77 -3.23 5.45 22.96
CA ILE A 77 -2.26 6.49 22.56
C ILE A 77 -1.41 6.02 21.39
N ARG A 78 -0.89 4.78 21.41
CA ARG A 78 -0.12 4.24 20.28
C ARG A 78 -0.94 4.17 18.99
N GLN A 79 -2.22 3.81 19.08
CA GLN A 79 -3.12 3.83 17.92
C GLN A 79 -3.31 5.25 17.35
N PHE A 80 -3.46 6.26 18.21
CA PHE A 80 -3.48 7.66 17.76
C PHE A 80 -2.14 8.05 17.13
N ALA A 81 -1.03 7.71 17.76
CA ALA A 81 0.31 7.98 17.25
C ALA A 81 0.52 7.35 15.87
N ILE A 82 0.15 6.08 15.65
CA ILE A 82 0.18 5.43 14.33
C ILE A 82 -0.66 6.21 13.30
N LYS A 83 -1.87 6.65 13.68
CA LYS A 83 -2.75 7.44 12.80
C LYS A 83 -2.11 8.77 12.40
N TYR A 84 -1.49 9.50 13.33
CA TYR A 84 -0.85 10.78 13.04
C TYR A 84 0.50 10.61 12.32
N PHE A 85 1.28 9.60 12.69
CA PHE A 85 2.51 9.22 11.99
C PHE A 85 2.22 8.93 10.51
N ARG A 86 1.19 8.13 10.23
CA ARG A 86 0.70 7.91 8.86
C ARG A 86 0.45 9.21 8.11
N LYS A 87 -0.27 10.16 8.72
CA LYS A 87 -0.57 11.45 8.08
C LYS A 87 0.72 12.20 7.73
N ARG A 88 1.73 12.20 8.61
CA ARG A 88 3.03 12.84 8.35
C ARG A 88 3.84 12.12 7.28
N LEU A 89 3.76 10.80 7.19
CA LEU A 89 4.41 10.05 6.11
C LEU A 89 3.78 10.31 4.73
N HIS A 90 2.55 10.83 4.69
CA HIS A 90 1.89 11.28 3.47
C HIS A 90 2.19 12.74 3.09
N SER A 91 2.75 13.56 3.99
CA SER A 91 3.08 14.97 3.72
C SER A 91 4.49 15.15 3.15
N SER A 92 4.83 16.39 2.78
CA SER A 92 6.19 16.78 2.37
C SER A 92 7.23 16.61 3.48
N THR A 93 6.80 16.64 4.75
CA THR A 93 7.64 16.46 5.95
C THR A 93 7.86 15.00 6.34
N TRP A 94 7.64 14.06 5.41
CA TRP A 94 7.75 12.63 5.72
C TRP A 94 9.16 12.22 6.15
N ARG A 95 10.21 12.85 5.60
CA ARG A 95 11.62 12.59 5.95
C ARG A 95 11.85 12.87 7.43
N ASP A 96 11.46 14.06 7.89
CA ASP A 96 11.58 14.46 9.31
C ASP A 96 10.80 13.52 10.23
N ALA A 97 9.63 13.06 9.80
CA ALA A 97 8.86 12.08 10.56
C ALA A 97 9.59 10.74 10.64
N TRP A 98 10.14 10.24 9.54
CA TRP A 98 10.86 8.97 9.48
C TRP A 98 12.19 9.01 10.24
N THR A 99 13.02 10.03 10.01
CA THR A 99 14.30 10.19 10.70
C THR A 99 14.11 10.48 12.18
N GLY A 100 13.09 11.26 12.54
CA GLY A 100 12.85 11.63 13.92
C GLY A 100 12.30 10.51 14.81
N VAL A 101 11.78 9.42 14.23
CA VAL A 101 11.56 8.16 14.99
C VAL A 101 12.81 7.28 15.05
N GLY A 102 13.92 7.69 14.43
CA GLY A 102 15.19 6.95 14.39
C GLY A 102 15.43 6.21 13.07
N GLY A 103 14.69 6.55 12.00
CA GLY A 103 14.76 5.85 10.71
C GLY A 103 14.37 4.38 10.84
N THR A 104 14.97 3.53 10.01
CA THR A 104 14.71 2.08 10.05
C THR A 104 15.08 1.43 11.39
N PRO A 105 16.24 1.70 12.02
CA PRO A 105 16.56 1.14 13.35
C PRO A 105 15.50 1.49 14.40
N GLY A 106 15.12 2.76 14.50
CA GLY A 106 14.10 3.19 15.46
C GLY A 106 12.71 2.60 15.16
N MET A 107 12.38 2.39 13.88
CA MET A 107 11.16 1.68 13.50
C MET A 107 11.18 0.20 13.90
N LEU A 108 12.33 -0.48 13.82
CA LEU A 108 12.48 -1.86 14.28
C LEU A 108 12.31 -1.95 15.81
N GLU A 109 12.90 -1.01 16.56
CA GLU A 109 12.71 -0.89 18.02
C GLU A 109 11.22 -0.71 18.35
N ILE A 110 10.54 0.24 17.70
CA ILE A 110 9.11 0.46 17.89
C ILE A 110 8.32 -0.82 17.60
N PHE A 111 8.61 -1.51 16.50
CA PHE A 111 7.91 -2.75 16.15
C PHE A 111 8.07 -3.86 17.20
N ALA A 112 9.21 -3.96 17.86
CA ALA A 112 9.45 -4.93 18.92
C ALA A 112 8.53 -4.70 20.13
N ASP A 113 8.21 -3.44 20.44
CA ASP A 113 7.37 -3.07 21.58
C ASP A 113 5.85 -3.09 21.28
N LEU A 114 5.47 -2.98 20.00
CA LEU A 114 4.07 -2.98 19.59
C LEU A 114 3.40 -4.36 19.80
N SER A 115 2.12 -4.37 20.14
CA SER A 115 1.29 -5.59 20.10
C SER A 115 1.02 -6.03 18.65
N VAL A 116 0.56 -7.27 18.47
CA VAL A 116 0.20 -7.83 17.15
C VAL A 116 -0.82 -6.97 16.40
N ILE A 117 -1.83 -6.44 17.11
CA ILE A 117 -2.88 -5.59 16.52
C ILE A 117 -2.28 -4.25 16.05
N GLU A 118 -1.37 -3.69 16.83
CA GLU A 118 -0.69 -2.43 16.52
C GLU A 118 0.29 -2.60 15.36
N ILE A 119 1.06 -3.68 15.32
CA ILE A 119 1.91 -4.05 14.18
C ILE A 119 1.07 -4.13 12.89
N ARG A 120 -0.05 -4.86 12.93
CA ARG A 120 -0.95 -4.95 11.77
C ARG A 120 -1.45 -3.56 11.33
N THR A 121 -1.74 -2.68 12.28
CA THR A 121 -2.23 -1.33 12.00
C THR A 121 -1.12 -0.44 11.42
N MET A 122 0.10 -0.53 11.97
CA MET A 122 1.28 0.18 11.49
C MET A 122 1.67 -0.29 10.08
N CYS A 123 1.72 -1.60 9.81
CA CYS A 123 2.02 -2.11 8.48
C CYS A 123 1.02 -1.61 7.42
N LYS A 124 -0.28 -1.59 7.75
CA LYS A 124 -1.32 -1.01 6.85
C LYS A 124 -1.16 0.50 6.65
N ALA A 125 -0.69 1.21 7.67
CA ALA A 125 -0.43 2.64 7.55
C ALA A 125 0.73 2.88 6.58
N LEU A 126 1.86 2.20 6.81
CA LEU A 126 3.08 2.29 6.00
C LEU A 126 2.86 1.85 4.55
N SER A 127 2.09 0.77 4.33
CA SER A 127 1.82 0.25 2.98
C SER A 127 1.13 1.25 2.05
N ARG A 128 0.49 2.28 2.62
CA ARG A 128 -0.22 3.32 1.88
C ARG A 128 0.60 4.60 1.70
N CYS A 129 1.74 4.73 2.36
CA CYS A 129 2.53 5.98 2.39
C CYS A 129 3.42 6.17 1.16
N ALA A 130 3.75 5.10 0.44
CA ALA A 130 4.56 5.12 -0.78
C ALA A 130 3.78 5.69 -2.00
N LYS A 131 3.43 6.98 -1.92
CA LYS A 131 2.73 7.78 -2.95
C LYS A 131 3.34 9.18 -3.01
N GLY A 132 3.10 9.88 -4.13
CA GLY A 132 3.59 11.24 -4.38
C GLY A 132 4.95 11.28 -5.08
N ASN A 133 5.53 12.48 -5.19
CA ASN A 133 6.78 12.70 -5.94
C ASN A 133 7.98 11.95 -5.33
N ASP A 134 7.99 11.78 -4.00
CA ASP A 134 9.06 11.08 -3.28
C ASP A 134 8.87 9.55 -3.21
N ILE A 135 8.03 8.97 -4.08
CA ILE A 135 7.65 7.55 -4.01
C ILE A 135 8.86 6.61 -4.03
N LYS A 136 9.89 6.92 -4.82
CA LYS A 136 11.08 6.07 -4.95
C LYS A 136 11.84 5.96 -3.61
N GLU A 137 12.16 7.10 -3.01
CA GLU A 137 12.88 7.18 -1.74
C GLU A 137 12.06 6.56 -0.59
N LYS A 138 10.75 6.83 -0.52
CA LYS A 138 9.87 6.18 0.46
C LYS A 138 9.90 4.67 0.34
N ARG A 139 9.86 4.14 -0.89
CA ARG A 139 9.90 2.69 -1.14
C ARG A 139 11.23 2.07 -0.73
N GLU A 140 12.34 2.79 -0.85
CA GLU A 140 13.66 2.33 -0.40
C GLU A 140 13.69 2.17 1.12
N HIS A 141 13.23 3.16 1.89
CA HIS A 141 13.15 3.05 3.35
C HIS A 141 12.18 1.95 3.83
N ILE A 142 11.03 1.80 3.19
CA ILE A 142 10.10 0.71 3.52
C ILE A 142 10.70 -0.65 3.15
N THR A 143 11.49 -0.74 2.08
CA THR A 143 12.24 -1.96 1.74
C THR A 143 13.28 -2.30 2.79
N GLU A 144 14.05 -1.31 3.25
CA GLU A 144 15.05 -1.50 4.30
C GLU A 144 14.39 -2.02 5.58
N LEU A 145 13.26 -1.40 6.00
CA LEU A 145 12.46 -1.88 7.12
C LEU A 145 11.92 -3.30 6.90
N PHE A 146 11.36 -3.59 5.72
CA PHE A 146 10.83 -4.91 5.41
C PHE A 146 11.89 -5.99 5.51
N LYS A 147 13.09 -5.75 4.96
CA LYS A 147 14.22 -6.68 5.05
C LYS A 147 14.64 -6.89 6.51
N GLY A 148 14.76 -5.81 7.28
CA GLY A 148 15.12 -5.90 8.70
C GLY A 148 14.11 -6.63 9.57
N LEU A 149 12.83 -6.66 9.18
CA LEU A 149 11.78 -7.45 9.84
C LEU A 149 11.82 -8.95 9.49
N HIS A 150 12.67 -9.38 8.56
CA HIS A 150 12.82 -10.78 8.14
C HIS A 150 14.29 -11.23 8.20
N PRO A 151 14.93 -11.25 9.39
CA PRO A 151 16.36 -11.55 9.52
C PRO A 151 16.74 -12.95 9.02
N GLY A 152 15.82 -13.92 9.10
CA GLY A 152 16.06 -15.28 8.57
C GLY A 152 16.08 -15.38 7.03
N THR A 153 15.59 -14.36 6.32
CA THR A 153 15.58 -14.31 4.84
C THR A 153 16.59 -13.30 4.30
N TYR A 154 16.81 -12.20 5.01
CA TYR A 154 17.76 -11.16 4.64
C TYR A 154 18.87 -11.05 5.69
N VAL A 155 19.78 -12.03 5.67
CA VAL A 155 20.89 -12.12 6.62
C VAL A 155 21.87 -10.95 6.44
N ASP A 156 21.96 -10.41 5.23
CA ASP A 156 22.78 -9.27 4.82
C ASP A 156 22.10 -7.91 5.05
N ALA A 157 20.88 -7.89 5.61
CA ALA A 157 20.18 -6.64 5.88
C ALA A 157 20.98 -5.76 6.86
N LYS A 158 21.14 -4.49 6.49
CA LYS A 158 21.87 -3.48 7.27
C LYS A 158 21.40 -3.38 8.73
N TYR A 159 20.10 -3.54 8.95
CA TYR A 159 19.47 -3.53 10.27
C TYR A 159 18.56 -4.73 10.38
N GLN A 160 18.45 -5.31 11.58
CA GLN A 160 17.63 -6.49 11.85
C GLN A 160 16.84 -6.31 13.14
N THR A 161 15.62 -6.83 13.15
CA THR A 161 14.77 -6.84 14.35
C THR A 161 15.33 -7.80 15.40
N SER A 162 15.27 -7.40 16.67
CA SER A 162 15.49 -8.30 17.82
C SER A 162 14.22 -9.09 18.19
N ASP A 163 13.08 -8.73 17.61
CA ASP A 163 11.80 -9.36 17.87
C ASP A 163 11.72 -10.77 17.27
N ARG A 164 11.53 -11.76 18.14
CA ARG A 164 11.47 -13.19 17.76
C ARG A 164 10.04 -13.70 17.53
N ARG A 165 9.01 -12.85 17.69
CA ARG A 165 7.62 -13.26 17.53
C ARG A 165 7.33 -13.63 16.07
N PRO A 166 6.47 -14.63 15.78
CA PRO A 166 6.17 -15.09 14.42
C PRO A 166 5.22 -14.14 13.68
N LEU A 167 5.71 -12.94 13.34
CA LEU A 167 4.91 -11.81 12.84
C LEU A 167 4.97 -11.61 11.33
N ALA A 168 5.66 -12.49 10.60
CA ALA A 168 5.84 -12.41 9.14
C ALA A 168 4.52 -12.20 8.38
N LYS A 169 3.41 -12.79 8.88
CA LYS A 169 2.06 -12.59 8.33
C LYS A 169 1.62 -11.12 8.28
N HIS A 170 2.02 -10.34 9.27
CA HIS A 170 1.67 -8.92 9.32
C HIS A 170 2.65 -8.08 8.52
N TYR A 171 3.94 -8.43 8.52
CA TYR A 171 4.97 -7.72 7.77
C TYR A 171 4.75 -7.82 6.25
N GLY A 172 4.19 -8.93 5.76
CA GLY A 172 3.78 -9.07 4.35
C GLY A 172 2.84 -7.97 3.84
N LEU A 173 2.13 -7.25 4.74
CA LEU A 173 1.30 -6.11 4.37
C LEU A 173 2.10 -4.89 3.89
N LEU A 174 3.42 -4.82 4.17
CA LEU A 174 4.32 -3.76 3.71
C LEU A 174 4.73 -3.92 2.24
N LEU A 175 4.63 -5.13 1.67
CA LEU A 175 5.13 -5.44 0.34
C LEU A 175 4.70 -4.43 -0.75
N PRO A 176 3.43 -3.97 -0.81
CA PRO A 176 2.99 -3.00 -1.83
C PRO A 176 3.70 -1.64 -1.78
N ALA A 177 4.32 -1.29 -0.64
CA ALA A 177 5.09 -0.07 -0.45
C ALA A 177 6.60 -0.29 -0.54
N CYS A 178 7.06 -1.49 -0.89
CA CYS A 178 8.48 -1.75 -1.10
C CYS A 178 8.93 -1.26 -2.49
N SER A 179 10.24 -1.32 -2.72
CA SER A 179 10.91 -1.01 -3.97
C SER A 179 10.46 -1.97 -5.07
N GLN A 180 10.55 -1.48 -6.31
CA GLN A 180 10.16 -2.27 -7.47
C GLN A 180 10.94 -3.58 -7.56
N ASN A 181 12.26 -3.54 -7.35
CA ASN A 181 13.12 -4.73 -7.39
C ASN A 181 12.66 -5.80 -6.39
N LEU A 182 12.31 -5.41 -5.15
CA LEU A 182 11.83 -6.37 -4.16
C LEU A 182 10.49 -6.99 -4.56
N ILE A 183 9.59 -6.19 -5.12
CA ILE A 183 8.29 -6.67 -5.60
C ILE A 183 8.49 -7.62 -6.77
N GLU A 184 9.40 -7.33 -7.70
CA GLU A 184 9.74 -8.21 -8.82
C GLU A 184 10.28 -9.55 -8.33
N VAL A 185 11.18 -9.56 -7.34
CA VAL A 185 11.67 -10.80 -6.69
C VAL A 185 10.52 -11.58 -6.05
N ALA A 186 9.70 -10.92 -5.22
CA ALA A 186 8.55 -11.54 -4.56
C ALA A 186 7.56 -12.14 -5.56
N LEU A 187 7.36 -11.44 -6.67
CA LEU A 187 6.58 -11.93 -7.78
C LEU A 187 7.26 -13.17 -8.36
N THR A 188 8.53 -13.09 -8.80
CA THR A 188 9.30 -14.21 -9.38
C THR A 188 9.17 -15.50 -8.57
N GLU A 189 9.18 -15.40 -7.25
CA GLU A 189 9.00 -16.52 -6.31
C GLU A 189 7.53 -16.98 -6.08
N ASP A 190 6.60 -16.53 -6.93
CA ASP A 190 5.16 -16.81 -6.87
C ASP A 190 4.51 -16.47 -5.52
N LEU A 191 5.00 -15.43 -4.87
CA LEU A 191 4.56 -15.04 -3.53
C LEU A 191 4.64 -16.19 -2.51
N LYS A 192 5.59 -17.12 -2.65
CA LYS A 192 5.84 -18.20 -1.67
C LYS A 192 6.73 -17.71 -0.52
N GLY A 193 6.97 -18.57 0.48
CA GLY A 193 7.89 -18.23 1.59
C GLY A 193 7.43 -17.02 2.41
N VAL A 194 8.29 -16.01 2.55
CA VAL A 194 8.01 -14.77 3.30
C VAL A 194 6.88 -13.93 2.68
N TRP A 195 6.59 -14.14 1.39
CA TRP A 195 5.61 -13.39 0.64
C TRP A 195 4.19 -13.97 0.73
N LYS A 196 4.02 -15.16 1.32
CA LYS A 196 2.74 -15.92 1.32
C LYS A 196 1.56 -15.19 1.95
N HIS A 197 1.84 -14.12 2.69
CA HIS A 197 0.84 -13.30 3.36
C HIS A 197 0.63 -11.94 2.71
N ALA A 198 1.41 -11.63 1.67
CA ALA A 198 1.15 -10.47 0.84
C ALA A 198 -0.18 -10.63 0.13
N LYS A 199 -1.03 -9.61 0.24
CA LYS A 199 -2.31 -9.61 -0.43
C LYS A 199 -2.11 -9.10 -1.84
N LEU A 200 -2.34 -9.98 -2.80
CA LEU A 200 -2.34 -9.63 -4.21
C LEU A 200 -3.19 -8.40 -4.53
N ARG A 201 -4.38 -8.27 -3.94
CA ARG A 201 -5.25 -7.09 -4.13
C ARG A 201 -4.50 -5.79 -3.80
N ASP A 202 -3.70 -5.79 -2.74
CA ASP A 202 -2.95 -4.62 -2.33
C ASP A 202 -1.78 -4.35 -3.30
N LEU A 203 -1.15 -5.40 -3.86
CA LEU A 203 -0.15 -5.27 -4.93
C LEU A 203 -0.76 -4.72 -6.22
N LEU A 204 -1.95 -5.18 -6.61
CA LEU A 204 -2.69 -4.68 -7.78
C LEU A 204 -3.04 -3.20 -7.66
N GLU A 205 -3.31 -2.72 -6.45
CA GLU A 205 -3.62 -1.31 -6.19
C GLU A 205 -2.37 -0.41 -6.30
N HIS A 206 -1.19 -0.90 -5.90
CA HIS A 206 0.01 -0.05 -5.77
C HIS A 206 1.08 -0.31 -6.83
N CYS A 207 1.06 -1.47 -7.49
CA CYS A 207 2.01 -1.91 -8.51
C CYS A 207 1.31 -2.59 -9.70
N PRO A 208 0.28 -1.97 -10.32
CA PRO A 208 -0.43 -2.56 -11.45
C PRO A 208 0.49 -2.75 -12.67
N ALA A 209 1.45 -1.85 -12.89
CA ALA A 209 2.37 -1.90 -14.03
C ALA A 209 3.20 -3.18 -14.07
N GLN A 210 3.86 -3.48 -12.94
CA GLN A 210 4.76 -4.62 -12.78
C GLN A 210 3.99 -5.94 -12.90
N LEU A 211 2.80 -6.00 -12.28
CA LEU A 211 1.92 -7.16 -12.38
C LEU A 211 1.42 -7.37 -13.81
N GLY A 212 1.04 -6.30 -14.50
CA GLY A 212 0.63 -6.34 -15.90
C GLY A 212 1.73 -6.88 -16.80
N GLN A 213 2.93 -6.27 -16.75
CA GLN A 213 4.05 -6.70 -17.57
C GLN A 213 4.38 -8.17 -17.35
N ARG A 214 4.35 -8.63 -16.10
CA ARG A 214 4.61 -10.02 -15.78
C ARG A 214 3.56 -10.98 -16.32
N GLN A 215 2.27 -10.63 -16.24
CA GLN A 215 1.22 -11.46 -16.85
C GLN A 215 1.37 -11.49 -18.37
N ILE A 216 1.73 -10.36 -18.99
CA ILE A 216 2.03 -10.26 -20.43
C ILE A 216 3.17 -11.21 -20.81
N SER A 217 4.30 -11.20 -20.08
CA SER A 217 5.42 -12.12 -20.33
C SER A 217 5.00 -13.58 -20.20
N ARG A 218 4.24 -13.93 -19.15
CA ARG A 218 3.71 -15.29 -18.96
C ARG A 218 2.78 -15.74 -20.07
N LEU A 219 2.00 -14.82 -20.65
CA LEU A 219 1.15 -15.11 -21.79
C LEU A 219 1.97 -15.41 -23.04
N ALA A 220 3.11 -14.75 -23.22
CA ALA A 220 3.99 -14.95 -24.37
C ALA A 220 4.79 -16.26 -24.27
N ASP A 221 5.28 -16.61 -23.08
CA ASP A 221 6.20 -17.75 -22.88
C ASP A 221 5.48 -19.12 -22.84
N ASN A 222 4.16 -19.15 -22.95
CA ASN A 222 3.31 -20.37 -22.90
C ASN A 222 3.56 -21.28 -21.66
N GLU A 223 4.16 -20.71 -20.60
CA GLU A 223 4.45 -21.41 -19.35
C GLU A 223 3.16 -21.66 -18.54
N THR A 224 2.71 -22.91 -18.60
CA THR A 224 1.43 -23.40 -18.08
C THR A 224 1.15 -23.20 -16.59
N LYS A 225 2.16 -22.99 -15.73
CA LYS A 225 1.99 -23.23 -14.29
C LYS A 225 1.50 -22.04 -13.45
N SER A 226 1.25 -20.85 -14.02
CA SER A 226 0.93 -19.69 -13.16
C SER A 226 0.22 -18.48 -13.79
N ILE A 227 -0.49 -18.64 -14.92
CA ILE A 227 -1.38 -17.57 -15.40
C ILE A 227 -2.57 -17.49 -14.45
N ASN A 228 -2.54 -16.49 -13.57
CA ASN A 228 -3.63 -16.29 -12.63
C ASN A 228 -4.72 -15.46 -13.32
N GLN A 229 -5.76 -16.16 -13.77
CA GLN A 229 -6.86 -15.58 -14.53
C GLN A 229 -7.58 -14.45 -13.77
N GLU A 230 -7.66 -14.53 -12.45
CA GLU A 230 -8.22 -13.46 -11.61
C GLU A 230 -7.36 -12.19 -11.68
N HIS A 231 -6.04 -12.30 -11.84
CA HIS A 231 -5.16 -11.14 -12.04
C HIS A 231 -5.50 -10.44 -13.36
N ILE A 232 -5.64 -11.21 -14.43
CA ILE A 232 -5.97 -10.68 -15.75
C ILE A 232 -7.32 -9.96 -15.69
N LYS A 233 -8.33 -10.57 -15.07
CA LYS A 233 -9.65 -9.94 -14.85
C LYS A 233 -9.56 -8.63 -14.06
N VAL A 234 -8.76 -8.57 -13.01
CA VAL A 234 -8.62 -7.33 -12.24
C VAL A 234 -7.85 -6.27 -13.04
N LEU A 235 -6.77 -6.64 -13.73
CA LEU A 235 -5.97 -5.74 -14.54
C LEU A 235 -6.78 -5.21 -15.73
N THR A 236 -7.52 -6.03 -16.47
CA THR A 236 -8.33 -5.56 -17.62
C THR A 236 -9.44 -4.59 -17.22
N ASN A 237 -9.91 -4.65 -15.97
CA ASN A 237 -10.94 -3.76 -15.44
C ASN A 237 -10.38 -2.53 -14.69
N ARG A 238 -9.25 -2.67 -13.99
CA ARG A 238 -8.74 -1.68 -13.02
C ARG A 238 -7.29 -1.25 -13.26
N TYR A 239 -6.66 -1.58 -14.39
CA TYR A 239 -5.32 -1.10 -14.71
C TYR A 239 -5.30 0.44 -14.67
N SER A 240 -4.60 0.98 -13.68
CA SER A 240 -4.36 2.40 -13.55
C SER A 240 -2.85 2.60 -13.60
N THR A 241 -2.38 3.08 -14.73
CA THR A 241 -1.04 3.64 -14.85
C THR A 241 -1.17 4.93 -15.64
N ALA A 242 -0.68 6.02 -15.06
CA ALA A 242 -0.34 7.31 -15.66
C ALA A 242 -0.94 7.63 -17.05
N THR A 243 -1.68 8.73 -17.11
CA THR A 243 -2.02 9.55 -18.29
C THR A 243 -1.38 9.08 -19.60
N LEU A 244 -2.12 8.28 -20.36
CA LEU A 244 -1.87 8.15 -21.80
C LEU A 244 -2.30 9.45 -22.48
N SER A 245 -1.52 9.86 -23.48
CA SER A 245 -1.78 11.04 -24.32
C SER A 245 -3.11 11.00 -25.09
N ASN A 246 -3.81 9.85 -25.10
CA ASN A 246 -5.12 9.71 -25.72
C ASN A 246 -6.22 9.61 -24.64
N PRO A 247 -7.03 10.67 -24.40
CA PRO A 247 -8.06 10.66 -23.36
C PRO A 247 -9.15 9.62 -23.59
N ARG A 248 -9.29 9.09 -24.82
CA ARG A 248 -10.33 8.11 -25.18
C ARG A 248 -9.89 6.66 -25.01
N PHE A 249 -8.59 6.37 -24.88
CA PHE A 249 -8.07 5.01 -24.75
C PHE A 249 -7.37 4.79 -23.40
N SER A 250 -8.05 4.11 -22.47
CA SER A 250 -7.52 3.96 -21.12
C SER A 250 -6.38 2.93 -21.04
N PRO A 251 -5.48 3.05 -20.03
CA PRO A 251 -4.41 2.08 -19.79
C PRO A 251 -4.88 0.62 -19.70
N SER A 252 -6.04 0.38 -19.10
CA SER A 252 -6.65 -0.95 -19.03
C SER A 252 -7.13 -1.49 -20.38
N MET A 253 -7.51 -0.62 -21.31
CA MET A 253 -7.84 -1.02 -22.68
C MET A 253 -6.57 -1.36 -23.45
N ASN A 254 -5.51 -0.58 -23.27
CA ASN A 254 -4.20 -0.89 -23.86
C ASN A 254 -3.66 -2.22 -23.36
N TYR A 255 -3.70 -2.46 -22.05
CA TYR A 255 -3.34 -3.75 -21.46
C TYR A 255 -4.17 -4.90 -22.08
N SER A 256 -5.49 -4.73 -22.19
CA SER A 256 -6.38 -5.75 -22.79
C SER A 256 -6.03 -6.01 -24.26
N LEU A 257 -5.72 -4.96 -25.03
CA LEU A 257 -5.29 -5.06 -26.42
C LEU A 257 -3.95 -5.78 -26.55
N THR A 258 -2.97 -5.49 -25.68
CA THR A 258 -1.69 -6.21 -25.65
C THR A 258 -1.88 -7.69 -25.35
N CYS A 259 -2.72 -8.04 -24.37
CA CYS A 259 -3.06 -9.44 -24.10
C CYS A 259 -3.67 -10.11 -25.35
N LEU A 260 -4.61 -9.44 -26.04
CA LEU A 260 -5.25 -9.99 -27.23
C LEU A 260 -4.25 -10.21 -28.37
N ARG A 261 -3.33 -9.27 -28.62
CA ARG A 261 -2.26 -9.44 -29.63
C ARG A 261 -1.41 -10.68 -29.35
N ILE A 262 -1.01 -10.90 -28.10
CA ILE A 262 -0.21 -12.06 -27.69
C ILE A 262 -0.99 -13.36 -27.86
N LEU A 263 -2.27 -13.36 -27.44
CA LEU A 263 -3.12 -14.55 -27.55
C LEU A 263 -3.34 -14.99 -29.00
N VAL A 264 -3.43 -14.04 -29.93
CA VAL A 264 -3.50 -14.34 -31.36
C VAL A 264 -2.16 -14.89 -31.88
N SER A 265 -1.02 -14.36 -31.42
CA SER A 265 0.31 -14.76 -31.91
C SER A 265 0.78 -16.13 -31.40
N VAL A 266 0.41 -16.55 -30.18
CA VAL A 266 0.89 -17.81 -29.57
C VAL A 266 0.12 -19.01 -30.10
N GLU A 267 0.78 -19.99 -30.71
CA GLU A 267 0.19 -21.16 -31.42
C GLU A 267 -0.90 -21.91 -30.64
N SER A 268 -0.70 -22.18 -29.36
CA SER A 268 -1.70 -22.82 -28.50
C SER A 268 -1.85 -22.06 -27.18
N SER A 269 -2.88 -21.22 -27.09
CA SER A 269 -3.22 -20.57 -25.82
C SER A 269 -3.79 -21.60 -24.84
N LYS A 270 -3.27 -21.64 -23.62
CA LYS A 270 -3.82 -22.44 -22.52
C LYS A 270 -4.81 -21.64 -21.66
N MET A 271 -5.18 -20.43 -22.08
CA MET A 271 -6.20 -19.62 -21.40
C MET A 271 -7.60 -20.15 -21.73
N ASP A 272 -8.49 -20.16 -20.72
CA ASP A 272 -9.91 -20.44 -20.92
C ASP A 272 -10.55 -19.38 -21.83
N ASP A 273 -11.13 -19.84 -22.94
CA ASP A 273 -11.85 -19.02 -23.92
C ASP A 273 -12.94 -18.15 -23.28
N THR A 274 -13.62 -18.67 -22.26
CA THR A 274 -14.66 -17.96 -21.51
C THR A 274 -14.10 -16.67 -20.89
N ILE A 275 -12.86 -16.73 -20.41
CA ILE A 275 -12.19 -15.62 -19.74
C ILE A 275 -11.66 -14.64 -20.78
N VAL A 276 -11.09 -15.13 -21.88
CA VAL A 276 -10.66 -14.26 -22.98
C VAL A 276 -11.86 -13.47 -23.52
N VAL A 277 -12.98 -14.13 -23.80
CA VAL A 277 -14.18 -13.50 -24.34
C VAL A 277 -14.79 -12.51 -23.34
N ASN A 278 -15.02 -12.93 -22.10
CA ASN A 278 -15.77 -12.12 -21.13
C ASN A 278 -14.92 -11.05 -20.41
N ASN A 279 -13.61 -11.23 -20.30
CA ASN A 279 -12.75 -10.33 -19.52
C ASN A 279 -11.78 -9.51 -20.36
N ILE A 280 -11.51 -9.91 -21.62
CA ILE A 280 -10.65 -9.19 -22.55
C ILE A 280 -11.49 -8.63 -23.71
N ILE A 281 -12.05 -9.49 -24.56
CA ILE A 281 -12.67 -9.11 -25.84
C ILE A 281 -13.93 -8.26 -25.63
N ARG A 282 -14.97 -8.78 -24.97
CA ARG A 282 -16.25 -8.07 -24.77
C ARG A 282 -16.06 -6.71 -24.07
N PRO A 283 -15.32 -6.61 -22.94
CA PRO A 283 -15.10 -5.34 -22.29
C PRO A 283 -14.26 -4.38 -23.14
N LEU A 284 -13.31 -4.87 -23.94
CA LEU A 284 -12.50 -4.02 -24.81
C LEU A 284 -13.33 -3.43 -25.95
N LEU A 285 -14.13 -4.24 -26.65
CA LEU A 285 -15.03 -3.79 -27.71
C LEU A 285 -16.09 -2.82 -27.18
N SER A 286 -16.82 -3.21 -26.13
CA SER A 286 -17.86 -2.37 -25.51
C SER A 286 -17.31 -1.01 -25.05
N ARG A 287 -16.13 -1.01 -24.40
CA ARG A 287 -15.50 0.25 -23.97
C ARG A 287 -15.00 1.08 -25.14
N SER A 288 -14.50 0.47 -26.21
CA SER A 288 -14.00 1.19 -27.39
C SER A 288 -15.11 1.94 -28.11
N VAL A 289 -16.27 1.30 -28.28
CA VAL A 289 -17.48 1.94 -28.82
C VAL A 289 -17.98 3.04 -27.88
N ARG A 290 -18.16 2.72 -26.59
CA ARG A 290 -18.68 3.68 -25.61
C ARG A 290 -17.80 4.93 -25.46
N LYS A 291 -16.47 4.76 -25.51
CA LYS A 291 -15.50 5.86 -25.39
C LYS A 291 -15.19 6.57 -26.72
N ARG A 292 -15.81 6.14 -27.83
CA ARG A 292 -15.59 6.71 -29.17
C ARG A 292 -14.10 6.75 -29.53
N VAL A 293 -13.43 5.62 -29.31
CA VAL A 293 -12.04 5.41 -29.74
C VAL A 293 -11.96 5.53 -31.26
N ASP A 294 -10.81 5.96 -31.77
CA ASP A 294 -10.56 6.13 -33.20
C ASP A 294 -10.87 4.85 -34.00
N TRP A 295 -11.48 5.02 -35.17
CA TRP A 295 -11.99 3.91 -35.97
C TRP A 295 -10.91 2.88 -36.34
N GLU A 296 -9.71 3.35 -36.71
CA GLU A 296 -8.56 2.48 -37.00
C GLU A 296 -8.24 1.52 -35.84
N ARG A 297 -8.36 2.00 -34.60
CA ARG A 297 -8.11 1.18 -33.41
C ARG A 297 -9.26 0.20 -33.15
N ILE A 298 -10.50 0.59 -33.43
CA ILE A 298 -11.65 -0.32 -33.35
C ILE A 298 -11.50 -1.45 -34.37
N LEU A 299 -11.14 -1.13 -35.61
CA LEU A 299 -10.86 -2.12 -36.65
C LEU A 299 -9.76 -3.09 -36.21
N GLU A 300 -8.65 -2.59 -35.66
CA GLU A 300 -7.60 -3.45 -35.12
C GLU A 300 -8.13 -4.44 -34.07
N ILE A 301 -8.95 -3.96 -33.13
CA ILE A 301 -9.52 -4.82 -32.08
C ILE A 301 -10.45 -5.88 -32.70
N VAL A 302 -11.26 -5.52 -33.69
CA VAL A 302 -12.15 -6.45 -34.39
C VAL A 302 -11.37 -7.50 -35.16
N ASP A 303 -10.35 -7.10 -35.93
CA ASP A 303 -9.50 -8.02 -36.69
C ASP A 303 -8.78 -9.02 -35.79
N LEU A 304 -8.22 -8.55 -34.67
CA LEU A 304 -7.59 -9.43 -33.68
C LEU A 304 -8.61 -10.38 -33.03
N THR A 305 -9.84 -9.90 -32.80
CA THR A 305 -10.93 -10.71 -32.25
C THR A 305 -11.32 -11.83 -33.22
N LEU A 306 -11.48 -11.52 -34.51
CA LEU A 306 -11.79 -12.51 -35.54
C LEU A 306 -10.68 -13.55 -35.67
N LYS A 307 -9.42 -13.12 -35.75
CA LYS A 307 -8.26 -14.02 -35.76
C LYS A 307 -8.21 -14.93 -34.53
N TYR A 308 -8.58 -14.42 -33.36
CA TYR A 308 -8.67 -15.24 -32.15
C TYR A 308 -9.76 -16.32 -32.27
N PHE A 309 -10.93 -16.01 -32.85
CA PHE A 309 -12.02 -16.99 -33.05
C PHE A 309 -11.76 -18.01 -34.14
N GLU A 310 -11.11 -17.62 -35.22
CA GLU A 310 -10.66 -18.57 -36.25
C GLU A 310 -9.71 -19.61 -35.65
N LYS A 311 -8.83 -19.16 -34.76
CA LYS A 311 -7.91 -20.03 -34.03
C LYS A 311 -8.58 -20.85 -32.92
N ASN A 312 -9.60 -20.30 -32.26
CA ASN A 312 -10.31 -20.93 -31.15
C ASN A 312 -11.84 -20.95 -31.44
N PRO A 313 -12.33 -21.92 -32.24
CA PRO A 313 -13.74 -21.94 -32.68
C PRO A 313 -14.77 -22.03 -31.54
N THR A 314 -14.36 -22.59 -30.40
CA THR A 314 -15.15 -22.66 -29.16
C THR A 314 -15.47 -21.28 -28.60
N ALA A 315 -14.53 -20.33 -28.67
CA ALA A 315 -14.72 -18.96 -28.23
C ALA A 315 -15.74 -18.19 -29.10
N GLY A 316 -15.75 -18.43 -30.42
CA GLY A 316 -16.66 -17.74 -31.35
C GLY A 316 -18.13 -18.02 -31.04
N LYS A 317 -18.46 -19.23 -30.57
CA LYS A 317 -19.82 -19.61 -30.15
C LYS A 317 -20.31 -18.85 -28.91
N MET A 318 -19.39 -18.28 -28.12
CA MET A 318 -19.72 -17.59 -26.87
C MET A 318 -20.16 -16.13 -27.09
N ILE A 319 -19.93 -15.53 -28.25
CA ILE A 319 -20.30 -14.13 -28.53
C ILE A 319 -21.76 -13.95 -28.91
N ASN A 320 -22.43 -14.99 -29.41
CA ASN A 320 -23.85 -14.91 -29.73
C ASN A 320 -24.68 -14.77 -28.44
N PRO A 321 -25.47 -13.70 -28.28
CA PRO A 321 -26.43 -13.62 -27.20
C PRO A 321 -27.56 -14.60 -27.52
N THR A 322 -27.82 -15.54 -26.61
CA THR A 322 -29.22 -15.86 -26.29
C THR A 322 -29.85 -14.64 -25.63
#